data_AF-A0A6N2UDH6-F1
#
_entry.id   AF-A0A6N2UDH6-F1
#
_cell.length_a   1.000
_cell.length_b   1.000
_cell.length_c   1.000
_cell.angle_alpha   90.00
_cell.angle_beta   90.00
_cell.angle_gamma   90.00
#
_symmetry.space_group_name_H-M   'P 1'
#
loop_
_entity.id
_entity.type
_entity.pdbx_description
1 polymer ?
#
loop_
_entity_poly.entity_id
_entity_poly.type
_entity_poly.pdbx_seq_one_letter_code
_entity_poly.pdbx_strand_id
1 'polypeptide(L)'
;MQLIESANLKLTAIVLPVLVDAIDFIRANEGQGEDEDVMDRQWCRTIKRLMEANGLNDDLRPLEIAQKLLANPIDGYATEVAAQQENEEVQA
;
A
#
# COMPACT_ATOMS: atom_id res chain seq x y z
N MET A 1 20.34 17.67 -1.63
CA MET A 1 19.12 16.90 -1.32
C MET A 1 18.22 16.96 -2.56
N GLN A 2 18.41 16.04 -3.51
CA GLN A 2 17.62 16.06 -4.74
C GLN A 2 16.31 15.30 -4.49
N LEU A 3 15.20 16.02 -4.67
CA LEU A 3 13.80 15.57 -4.67
C LEU A 3 13.48 14.43 -5.65
N ILE A 4 14.48 13.70 -6.17
CA ILE A 4 14.31 12.50 -6.99
C ILE A 4 13.57 11.40 -6.19
N GLU A 5 13.69 11.39 -4.86
CA GLU A 5 12.91 10.54 -3.94
C GLU A 5 11.45 11.00 -3.75
N SER A 6 11.12 12.26 -4.08
CA SER A 6 9.80 12.83 -3.84
C SER A 6 8.73 12.29 -4.77
N ALA A 7 9.07 11.78 -5.96
CA ALA A 7 8.07 11.32 -6.92
C ALA A 7 7.40 10.05 -6.39
N ASN A 8 8.19 9.09 -5.90
CA ASN A 8 7.70 7.87 -5.28
C ASN A 8 6.92 8.18 -4.00
N LEU A 9 7.42 9.06 -3.12
CA LEU A 9 6.68 9.42 -1.91
C LEU A 9 5.33 10.10 -2.23
N LYS A 10 5.28 11.00 -3.22
CA LYS A 10 4.05 11.66 -3.67
C LYS A 10 3.08 10.68 -4.35
N LEU A 11 3.60 9.76 -5.17
CA LEU A 11 2.80 8.72 -5.79
C LEU A 11 2.21 7.81 -4.71
N THR A 12 3.02 7.40 -3.74
CA THR A 12 2.59 6.56 -2.64
C THR A 12 1.55 7.26 -1.75
N ALA A 13 1.69 8.56 -1.50
CA ALA A 13 0.69 9.33 -0.75
C ALA A 13 -0.70 9.32 -1.42
N ILE A 14 -0.76 9.12 -2.74
CA ILE A 14 -2.01 8.99 -3.50
C ILE A 14 -2.44 7.51 -3.61
N VAL A 15 -1.49 6.63 -3.92
CA VAL A 15 -1.77 5.22 -4.23
C VAL A 15 -2.09 4.42 -2.97
N LEU A 16 -1.45 4.69 -1.84
CA LEU A 16 -1.64 3.92 -0.61
C LEU A 16 -3.10 4.03 -0.09
N PRO A 17 -3.70 5.23 0.08
CA PRO A 17 -5.10 5.33 0.50
C PRO A 17 -6.07 4.66 -0.48
N VAL A 18 -5.86 4.87 -1.79
CA VAL A 18 -6.72 4.28 -2.83
C VAL A 18 -6.63 2.75 -2.82
N LEU A 19 -5.43 2.20 -2.61
CA LEU A 19 -5.24 0.75 -2.54
C LEU A 19 -5.87 0.16 -1.27
N VAL A 20 -5.80 0.87 -0.14
CA VAL A 20 -6.50 0.49 1.10
C VAL A 20 -8.00 0.39 0.85
N ASP A 21 -8.61 1.45 0.31
CA ASP A 21 -10.04 1.50 0.01
C ASP A 21 -10.44 0.42 -1.01
N ALA A 22 -9.60 0.17 -2.02
CA ALA A 22 -9.85 -0.86 -3.01
C ALA A 22 -9.85 -2.27 -2.40
N ILE A 23 -8.93 -2.56 -1.48
CA ILE A 23 -8.88 -3.86 -0.78
C ILE A 23 -10.11 -4.03 0.12
N ASP A 24 -10.50 -2.99 0.86
CA ASP A 24 -11.71 -3.02 1.68
C ASP A 24 -12.96 -3.23 0.82
N PHE A 25 -13.05 -2.54 -0.32
CA PHE A 25 -14.14 -2.70 -1.26
C PHE A 25 -14.21 -4.12 -1.81
N ILE A 26 -13.08 -4.72 -2.23
CA ILE A 26 -13.06 -6.11 -2.73
C ILE A 26 -13.64 -7.05 -1.67
N ARG A 27 -13.16 -6.96 -0.42
CA ARG A 27 -13.60 -7.85 0.68
C ARG A 27 -15.08 -7.71 1.00
N ALA A 28 -15.61 -6.49 0.96
CA ALA A 28 -17.02 -6.24 1.20
C ALA A 28 -17.93 -6.89 0.13
N ASN A 29 -17.41 -7.09 -1.08
CA ASN A 29 -18.17 -7.61 -2.22
C ASN A 29 -17.92 -9.11 -2.50
N GLU A 30 -16.85 -9.71 -1.99
CA GLU A 30 -16.57 -11.16 -2.16
C GLU A 30 -17.63 -12.09 -1.54
N GLY A 31 -18.47 -11.58 -0.64
CA GLY A 31 -19.57 -12.33 -0.03
C GLY A 31 -20.96 -12.01 -0.59
N GLN A 32 -21.08 -11.06 -1.53
CA GLN A 32 -22.36 -10.55 -2.03
C GLN A 32 -22.58 -11.06 -3.47
N GLY A 33 -23.06 -12.30 -3.59
CA GLY A 33 -23.20 -13.01 -4.88
C GLY A 33 -24.30 -12.52 -5.82
N GLU A 34 -24.70 -11.23 -5.79
CA GLU A 34 -25.83 -10.72 -6.58
C GLU A 34 -25.54 -9.46 -7.41
N ASP A 35 -24.45 -8.72 -7.17
CA ASP A 35 -24.08 -7.57 -8.02
C ASP A 35 -22.93 -7.90 -8.97
N GLU A 36 -22.90 -7.20 -10.12
CA GLU A 36 -21.89 -7.22 -11.17
C GLU A 36 -20.54 -7.75 -10.65
N ASP A 37 -20.12 -8.95 -11.11
CA ASP A 37 -19.05 -9.71 -10.46
C ASP A 37 -17.79 -8.83 -10.34
N VAL A 38 -17.57 -8.23 -9.17
CA VAL A 38 -16.49 -7.29 -8.91
C VAL A 38 -15.15 -7.97 -9.18
N MET A 39 -15.14 -9.31 -9.06
CA MET A 39 -14.03 -10.20 -9.36
C MET A 39 -13.70 -10.27 -10.85
N ASP A 40 -14.61 -9.89 -11.75
CA ASP A 40 -14.34 -9.82 -13.19
C ASP A 40 -13.56 -8.55 -13.59
N ARG A 41 -13.61 -7.51 -12.76
CA ARG A 41 -12.89 -6.26 -13.02
C ARG A 41 -11.38 -6.52 -13.04
N GLN A 42 -10.70 -6.03 -14.09
CA GLN A 42 -9.27 -6.28 -14.29
C GLN A 42 -8.41 -5.82 -13.11
N TRP A 43 -8.73 -4.67 -12.52
CA TRP A 43 -8.01 -4.12 -11.37
C TRP A 43 -8.14 -5.03 -10.13
N CYS A 44 -9.33 -5.58 -9.87
CA CYS A 44 -9.57 -6.51 -8.75
C CYS A 44 -8.71 -7.78 -8.91
N ARG A 45 -8.75 -8.41 -10.09
CA ARG A 45 -7.89 -9.57 -10.41
C ARG A 45 -6.41 -9.26 -10.28
N THR A 46 -6.00 -8.05 -10.62
CA THR A 46 -4.60 -7.62 -10.52
C THR A 46 -4.18 -7.51 -9.06
N ILE A 47 -5.00 -6.87 -8.21
CA ILE A 47 -4.73 -6.76 -6.77
C ILE A 47 -4.68 -8.14 -6.12
N LYS A 48 -5.66 -9.03 -6.38
CA LYS A 48 -5.67 -10.39 -5.82
C LYS A 48 -4.45 -11.22 -6.25
N ARG A 49 -4.05 -11.15 -7.53
CA ARG A 49 -2.81 -11.80 -8.00
C ARG A 49 -1.57 -11.26 -7.32
N LEU A 50 -1.50 -9.95 -7.09
CA LEU A 50 -0.38 -9.34 -6.36
C LEU A 50 -0.36 -9.78 -4.89
N MET A 51 -1.52 -9.88 -4.24
CA MET A 51 -1.63 -10.41 -2.89
C MET A 51 -1.14 -11.86 -2.82
N GLU A 52 -1.64 -12.72 -3.70
CA GLU A 52 -1.21 -14.13 -3.80
C GLU A 52 0.30 -14.26 -4.02
N ALA A 53 0.86 -13.49 -4.97
CA ALA A 53 2.29 -13.52 -5.28
C ALA A 53 3.18 -13.08 -4.10
N ASN A 54 2.64 -12.28 -3.18
CA ASN A 54 3.32 -11.82 -1.97
C ASN A 54 2.92 -12.61 -0.71
N GLY A 55 2.14 -13.70 -0.84
CA GLY A 55 1.67 -14.49 0.30
C GLY A 55 0.76 -13.72 1.26
N LEU A 56 0.03 -12.72 0.75
CA LEU A 56 -0.90 -11.89 1.50
C LEU A 56 -2.31 -12.48 1.39
N ASN A 57 -3.06 -12.45 2.49
CA ASN A 57 -4.40 -12.99 2.56
C ASN A 57 -5.38 -11.99 3.18
N ASP A 58 -6.66 -12.38 3.22
CA ASP A 58 -7.70 -11.49 3.72
C ASP A 58 -7.79 -11.35 5.25
N ASP A 59 -6.99 -12.11 6.00
CA ASP A 59 -6.89 -12.00 7.46
C ASP A 59 -6.11 -10.75 7.89
N LEU A 60 -5.22 -10.25 7.02
CA LEU A 60 -4.46 -9.03 7.27
C LEU A 60 -5.36 -7.80 7.20
N ARG A 61 -4.96 -6.71 7.86
CA ARG A 61 -5.66 -5.44 7.68
C ARG A 61 -5.39 -4.87 6.29
N PRO A 62 -6.35 -4.18 5.64
CA PRO A 62 -6.18 -3.58 4.32
C PRO A 62 -4.94 -2.67 4.21
N LEU A 63 -4.71 -1.84 5.24
CA LEU A 63 -3.51 -1.01 5.35
C LEU A 63 -2.22 -1.84 5.31
N GLU A 64 -2.19 -2.97 6.00
CA GLU A 64 -1.00 -3.83 6.06
C GLU A 64 -0.72 -4.46 4.70
N ILE A 65 -1.75 -4.88 3.97
CA ILE A 65 -1.60 -5.40 2.61
C ILE A 65 -1.11 -4.30 1.68
N ALA A 66 -1.74 -3.13 1.70
CA ALA A 66 -1.38 -2.01 0.84
C ALA A 66 0.06 -1.56 1.09
N GLN A 67 0.51 -1.53 2.35
CA GLN A 67 1.90 -1.27 2.69
C GLN A 67 2.84 -2.32 2.08
N LYS A 68 2.57 -3.61 2.29
CA LYS A 68 3.42 -4.70 1.77
C LYS A 68 3.48 -4.71 0.23
N LEU A 69 2.36 -4.44 -0.44
CA LEU A 69 2.29 -4.35 -1.91
C LEU A 69 3.08 -3.16 -2.48
N LEU A 70 3.22 -2.08 -1.72
CA LEU A 70 3.96 -0.87 -2.11
C LEU A 70 5.38 -0.83 -1.51
N ALA A 71 5.92 -1.97 -1.07
CA ALA A 71 7.24 -2.08 -0.45
C ALA A 71 7.41 -1.25 0.84
N ASN A 72 6.40 -1.30 1.72
CA ASN A 72 6.35 -0.69 3.05
C ASN A 72 6.73 0.81 3.08
N PRO A 73 5.97 1.65 2.38
CA PRO A 73 6.35 3.04 2.18
C PRO A 73 6.27 3.91 3.43
N ILE A 74 5.41 3.58 4.41
CA ILE A 74 5.35 4.31 5.68
C ILE A 74 6.59 3.97 6.52
N ASP A 75 6.96 2.69 6.59
CA ASP A 75 8.13 2.24 7.33
C ASP A 75 9.43 2.79 6.72
N GLY A 76 9.50 2.82 5.39
CA GLY A 76 10.59 3.46 4.65
C GLY A 76 10.73 4.95 5.00
N TYR A 77 9.63 5.70 4.93
CA TYR A 77 9.62 7.12 5.31
C TYR A 77 10.01 7.33 6.78
N ALA A 78 9.49 6.53 7.71
CA ALA A 78 9.83 6.64 9.13
C ALA A 78 11.32 6.40 9.39
N THR A 79 11.92 5.44 8.69
CA THR A 79 13.36 5.14 8.76
C THR A 79 14.20 6.30 8.23
N GLU A 80 13.80 6.90 7.10
CA GLU A 80 14.47 8.07 6.52
C GLU A 80 14.41 9.29 7.47
N VAL A 81 13.26 9.55 8.08
CA VAL A 81 13.10 10.65 9.05
C VAL A 81 13.98 10.44 10.27
N ALA A 82 14.02 9.22 10.82
CA ALA A 82 14.87 8.90 11.97
C ALA A 82 16.36 9.11 11.63
N ALA A 83 16.81 8.65 10.46
CA ALA A 83 18.20 8.82 10.02
C ALA A 83 18.59 10.29 9.78
N GLN A 84 17.64 11.15 9.41
CA GLN A 84 17.88 12.59 9.27
C GLN A 84 18.04 13.25 10.64
N GLN A 85 17.20 12.90 11.62
CA GLN A 85 17.27 13.42 12.98
C GLN A 85 18.57 13.05 13.68
N GLU A 86 19.03 11.80 13.54
CA GLU A 86 20.31 11.36 14.11
C GLU A 86 21.52 12.11 13.52
N ASN A 87 21.50 12.42 12.21
CA ASN A 87 22.58 13.18 11.58
C ASN A 87 22.61 14.66 11.99
N GLU A 88 21.47 15.25 12.32
CA GLU A 88 21.37 16.63 12.82
C GLU A 88 21.85 16.73 14.29
N GLU A 89 21.60 15.72 15.13
CA GLU A 89 22.07 15.68 16.51
C GLU A 89 23.59 15.45 16.63
N VAL A 90 24.22 14.74 15.69
CA VAL A 90 25.69 14.50 15.68
C VAL A 90 26.48 15.73 15.20
N GLN A 91 25.83 16.66 14.50
CA GLN A 91 26.45 17.88 13.95
C GLN A 91 26.21 19.14 14.79
N ALA A 92 25.42 19.05 15.87
CA ALA A 92 25.13 20.13 16.82
C ALA A 92 26.02 20.06 18.07
#